data_AF-V9LIA3-F1
#
_entry.id   AF-V9LIA3-F1
#
_cell.length_a   1.000
_cell.length_b   1.000
_cell.length_c   1.000
_cell.angle_alpha   90.00
_cell.angle_beta   90.00
_cell.angle_gamma   90.00
#
_symmetry.space_group_name_H-M   'P 1'
#
loop_
_entity.id
_entity.type
_entity.pdbx_description
1 polymer ?
#
loop_
_entity_poly.entity_id
_entity_poly.type
_entity_poly.pdbx_seq_one_letter_code
_entity_poly.pdbx_strand_id
1 'polypeptide(L)'
;SSPCRELRNDITEVKVLSMVKQSELFERWRTLQLCKWELNKTEANTFRSLLTRCCNAPAFLFTTQKNTPQGMKLKYEVDSSGFLPIDTEIFKLFPKEMPYSRSQFKKCAVVGNGGILKKSECGKEINSADFVFRCNLPPISTKYTDDVGVKTDIVTINPSIISERSLTSDGRSEEH
;
A
#
# COMPACT_ATOMS: atom_id res chain seq x y z
N SER A 1 25.64 7.29 -15.05
CA SER A 1 26.55 7.18 -13.90
C SER A 1 26.86 5.71 -13.69
N SER A 2 28.08 5.25 -14.01
CA SER A 2 28.51 3.85 -13.80
C SER A 2 28.59 3.43 -12.33
N PRO A 3 29.03 4.27 -11.36
CA PRO A 3 29.26 3.80 -9.98
C PRO A 3 27.98 3.43 -9.23
N CYS A 4 26.89 4.19 -9.43
CA CYS A 4 25.60 3.89 -8.80
C CYS A 4 24.96 2.61 -9.35
N ARG A 5 25.23 2.29 -10.62
CA ARG A 5 24.74 1.06 -11.25
C ARG A 5 25.52 -0.15 -10.74
N GLU A 6 26.84 -0.03 -10.64
CA GLU A 6 27.72 -1.05 -10.06
C GLU A 6 27.34 -1.32 -8.59
N LEU A 7 27.23 -0.27 -7.77
CA LEU A 7 26.83 -0.40 -6.36
C LEU A 7 25.45 -1.07 -6.21
N ARG A 8 24.50 -0.77 -7.10
CA ARG A 8 23.20 -1.42 -7.11
C ARG A 8 23.31 -2.91 -7.43
N ASN A 9 24.10 -3.26 -8.45
CA ASN A 9 24.34 -4.65 -8.83
C ASN A 9 24.99 -5.42 -7.68
N ASP A 10 26.02 -4.84 -7.05
CA ASP A 10 26.75 -5.43 -5.92
C ASP A 10 25.85 -5.72 -4.71
N ILE A 11 24.80 -4.93 -4.50
CA ILE A 11 23.80 -5.16 -3.44
C ILE A 11 22.81 -6.25 -3.87
N THR A 12 22.34 -6.23 -5.13
CA THR A 12 21.34 -7.20 -5.62
C THR A 12 21.91 -8.59 -5.88
N GLU A 13 23.21 -8.72 -6.17
CA GLU A 13 23.87 -10.00 -6.44
C GLU A 13 24.29 -10.76 -5.17
N VAL A 14 24.06 -10.18 -3.98
CA VAL A 14 24.30 -10.89 -2.70
C VAL A 14 23.30 -12.04 -2.57
N LYS A 15 23.73 -13.24 -3.02
CA LYS A 15 22.91 -14.46 -3.00
C LYS A 15 22.64 -14.98 -1.59
N VAL A 16 23.53 -14.71 -0.64
CA VAL A 16 23.46 -15.20 0.74
C VAL A 16 23.82 -14.08 1.71
N LEU A 17 22.80 -13.46 2.31
CA LEU A 17 22.97 -12.34 3.25
C LEU A 17 23.78 -12.73 4.50
N SER A 18 23.79 -14.02 4.89
CA SER A 18 24.57 -14.50 6.05
C SER A 18 26.08 -14.57 5.82
N MET A 19 26.55 -14.45 4.57
CA MET A 19 27.99 -14.45 4.23
C MET A 19 28.60 -13.04 4.23
N VAL A 20 27.78 -12.00 4.39
CA VAL A 20 28.23 -10.60 4.40
C VAL A 20 28.02 -10.02 5.79
N LYS A 21 29.01 -9.29 6.30
CA LYS A 21 28.87 -8.59 7.58
C LYS A 21 27.75 -7.56 7.45
N GLN A 22 26.84 -7.55 8.41
CA GLN A 22 25.70 -6.62 8.41
C GLN A 22 26.16 -5.14 8.34
N SER A 23 27.27 -4.80 9.00
CA SER A 23 27.88 -3.47 8.94
C SER A 23 28.31 -3.07 7.53
N GLU A 24 28.84 -4.01 6.75
CA GLU A 24 29.27 -3.77 5.38
C GLU A 24 28.08 -3.57 4.44
N LEU A 25 27.02 -4.35 4.63
CA LEU A 25 25.75 -4.12 3.93
C LEU A 25 25.22 -2.72 4.26
N PHE A 26 25.12 -2.34 5.53
CA PHE A 26 24.62 -1.01 5.89
C PHE A 26 25.38 0.14 5.23
N GLU A 27 26.71 0.06 5.15
CA GLU A 27 27.51 1.09 4.45
C GLU A 27 27.25 1.12 2.95
N ARG A 28 27.08 -0.04 2.30
CA ARG A 28 26.69 -0.10 0.88
C ARG A 28 25.31 0.53 0.65
N TRP A 29 24.34 0.23 1.52
CA TRP A 29 23.00 0.82 1.46
C TRP A 29 23.02 2.34 1.68
N ARG A 30 23.79 2.81 2.66
CA ARG A 30 23.99 4.24 2.93
C ARG A 30 24.64 4.96 1.75
N THR A 31 25.64 4.34 1.14
CA THR A 31 26.28 4.89 -0.06
C THR A 31 25.30 4.96 -1.23
N LEU A 32 24.42 3.96 -1.39
CA LEU A 32 23.40 3.96 -2.43
C LEU A 32 22.36 5.08 -2.23
N GLN A 33 22.15 5.57 -1.01
CA GLN A 33 21.25 6.72 -0.76
C GLN A 33 21.78 8.02 -1.37
N LEU A 34 23.08 8.13 -1.67
CA LEU A 34 23.65 9.28 -2.40
C LEU A 34 23.31 9.23 -3.89
N CYS A 35 22.95 8.06 -4.41
CA CYS A 35 22.57 7.90 -5.79
C CYS A 35 21.14 8.38 -6.02
N LYS A 36 20.97 9.28 -6.99
CA LYS A 36 19.64 9.69 -7.44
C LYS A 36 18.87 8.47 -7.95
N TRP A 37 17.72 8.21 -7.35
CA TRP A 37 16.83 7.14 -7.82
C TRP A 37 16.17 7.51 -9.14
N GLU A 38 16.10 6.55 -10.06
CA GLU A 38 15.39 6.68 -11.33
C GLU A 38 14.59 5.40 -11.63
N LEU A 39 13.37 5.59 -12.15
CA LEU A 39 12.49 4.48 -12.50
C LEU A 39 13.02 3.74 -13.74
N ASN A 40 13.38 2.48 -13.57
CA ASN A 40 13.58 1.57 -14.71
C ASN A 40 12.21 1.13 -15.25
N LYS A 41 11.74 1.82 -16.29
CA LYS A 41 10.43 1.56 -16.91
C LYS A 41 10.29 0.13 -17.44
N THR A 42 11.36 -0.45 -17.97
CA THR A 42 11.35 -1.81 -18.51
C THR A 42 11.08 -2.82 -17.40
N GLU A 43 11.86 -2.78 -16.32
CA GLU A 43 11.68 -3.69 -15.17
C GLU A 43 10.34 -3.49 -14.49
N ALA A 44 9.90 -2.24 -14.33
CA ALA A 44 8.57 -1.95 -13.78
C ALA A 44 7.44 -2.54 -14.64
N ASN A 45 7.55 -2.45 -15.96
CA ASN A 45 6.59 -3.04 -16.88
C ASN A 45 6.63 -4.58 -16.86
N THR A 46 7.82 -5.18 -16.78
CA THR A 46 7.99 -6.63 -16.62
C THR A 46 7.33 -7.11 -15.34
N PHE A 47 7.59 -6.46 -14.21
CA PHE A 47 6.98 -6.80 -12.93
C PHE A 47 5.46 -6.66 -12.96
N ARG A 48 4.94 -5.58 -13.58
CA ARG A 48 3.49 -5.42 -13.79
C ARG A 48 2.90 -6.58 -14.60
N SER A 49 3.56 -7.00 -15.68
CA SER A 49 3.11 -8.15 -16.49
C SER A 49 3.13 -9.46 -15.69
N LEU A 50 4.12 -9.65 -14.81
CA LEU A 50 4.18 -10.80 -13.91
C LEU A 50 3.00 -10.83 -12.93
N LEU A 51 2.66 -9.70 -12.31
CA LEU A 51 1.51 -9.59 -11.41
C LEU A 51 0.18 -9.82 -12.15
N THR A 52 0.03 -9.31 -13.37
CA THR A 52 -1.16 -9.60 -14.18
C THR A 52 -1.26 -11.09 -14.47
N ARG A 53 -0.14 -11.76 -14.79
CA ARG A 53 -0.12 -13.18 -15.14
C ARG A 53 -0.29 -14.11 -13.92
N CYS A 54 0.23 -13.74 -12.75
CA CYS A 54 0.26 -14.63 -11.59
C CYS A 54 -1.11 -14.84 -10.94
N CYS A 55 -1.89 -13.77 -10.94
CA CYS A 55 -2.93 -13.57 -9.95
C CYS A 55 -4.01 -12.61 -10.45
N ASN A 56 -3.89 -12.10 -11.69
CA ASN A 56 -4.79 -11.11 -12.27
C ASN A 56 -5.09 -9.95 -11.29
N ALA A 57 -4.03 -9.43 -10.66
CA ALA A 57 -4.12 -8.44 -9.59
C ALA A 57 -5.06 -7.26 -9.92
N PRO A 58 -5.08 -6.70 -11.16
CA PRO A 58 -6.01 -5.62 -11.50
C PRO A 58 -7.49 -6.00 -11.42
N ALA A 59 -7.86 -7.27 -11.59
CA ALA A 59 -9.25 -7.73 -11.50
C ALA A 59 -9.67 -8.10 -10.08
N PHE A 60 -8.71 -8.40 -9.19
CA PHE A 60 -8.99 -8.90 -7.82
C PHE A 60 -8.57 -7.94 -6.70
N LEU A 61 -8.04 -6.76 -7.03
CA LEU A 61 -7.73 -5.74 -6.02
C LEU A 61 -8.97 -5.29 -5.23
N PHE A 62 -10.15 -5.31 -5.85
CA PHE A 62 -11.43 -4.97 -5.24
C PHE A 62 -12.41 -6.12 -5.42
N THR A 63 -13.16 -6.43 -4.37
CA THR A 63 -14.34 -7.29 -4.46
C THR A 63 -15.46 -6.52 -5.17
N THR A 64 -16.00 -7.10 -6.23
CA THR A 64 -17.01 -6.50 -7.10
C THR A 64 -18.11 -7.52 -7.40
N GLN A 65 -19.27 -7.05 -7.84
CA GLN A 65 -20.35 -7.95 -8.28
C GLN A 65 -19.91 -8.85 -9.45
N LYS A 66 -18.95 -8.40 -10.27
CA LYS A 66 -18.41 -9.13 -11.42
C LYS A 66 -17.48 -10.28 -11.03
N ASN A 67 -16.62 -10.10 -10.03
CA ASN A 67 -15.65 -11.12 -9.61
C ASN A 67 -16.10 -11.92 -8.38
N THR A 68 -17.20 -11.53 -7.73
CA THR A 68 -17.76 -12.20 -6.55
C THR A 68 -19.30 -12.21 -6.67
N PRO A 69 -19.86 -13.20 -7.38
CA PRO A 69 -21.31 -13.33 -7.55
C PRO A 69 -22.00 -13.74 -6.24
N GLN A 70 -23.30 -13.44 -6.16
CA GLN A 70 -24.15 -13.90 -5.06
C GLN A 70 -24.09 -15.43 -4.90
N GLY A 71 -24.07 -15.89 -3.65
CA GLY A 71 -23.95 -17.31 -3.28
C GLY A 71 -22.51 -17.83 -3.23
N MET A 72 -21.51 -17.04 -3.65
CA MET A 72 -20.10 -17.37 -3.46
C MET A 72 -19.75 -17.42 -1.97
N LYS A 73 -18.79 -18.26 -1.59
CA LYS A 73 -18.26 -18.37 -0.23
C LYS A 73 -16.81 -17.88 -0.22
N LEU A 74 -16.58 -16.68 0.30
CA LEU A 74 -15.23 -16.13 0.42
C LEU A 74 -14.52 -16.75 1.61
N LYS A 75 -13.28 -17.22 1.41
CA LYS A 75 -12.44 -17.78 2.47
C LYS A 75 -11.54 -16.68 3.03
N TYR A 76 -11.41 -16.60 4.36
CA TYR A 76 -10.39 -15.76 4.98
C TYR A 76 -8.99 -16.36 4.75
N GLU A 77 -8.01 -15.53 4.37
CA GLU A 77 -6.64 -15.99 4.14
C GLU A 77 -5.93 -16.41 5.44
N VAL A 78 -6.21 -15.73 6.55
CA VAL A 78 -5.51 -15.90 7.83
C VAL A 78 -6.24 -16.87 8.76
N ASP A 79 -7.57 -16.82 8.78
CA ASP A 79 -8.39 -17.71 9.61
C ASP A 79 -8.89 -18.90 8.78
N SER A 80 -8.45 -20.10 9.14
CA SER A 80 -8.81 -21.35 8.44
C SER A 80 -10.24 -21.82 8.74
N SER A 81 -10.94 -21.19 9.68
CA SER A 81 -12.20 -21.70 10.23
C SER A 81 -13.48 -21.05 9.67
N GLY A 82 -13.39 -19.95 8.91
CA GLY A 82 -14.55 -19.19 8.45
C GLY A 82 -14.68 -19.03 6.92
N PHE A 83 -15.90 -19.17 6.41
CA PHE A 83 -16.30 -18.67 5.09
C PHE A 83 -17.32 -17.55 5.27
N LEU A 84 -17.23 -16.50 4.46
CA LEU A 84 -18.26 -15.48 4.34
C LEU A 84 -19.18 -15.80 3.15
N PRO A 85 -20.41 -16.27 3.38
CA PRO A 85 -21.38 -16.44 2.31
C PRO A 85 -21.85 -15.07 1.81
N ILE A 86 -21.81 -14.86 0.49
CA ILE A 86 -22.23 -13.62 -0.13
C ILE A 86 -23.74 -13.67 -0.36
N ASP A 87 -24.49 -13.17 0.61
CA ASP A 87 -25.94 -13.02 0.51
C ASP A 87 -26.33 -11.80 -0.35
N THR A 88 -27.64 -11.58 -0.49
CA THR A 88 -28.20 -10.49 -1.28
C THR A 88 -27.77 -9.11 -0.77
N GLU A 89 -27.66 -8.92 0.55
CA GLU A 89 -27.38 -7.61 1.15
C GLU A 89 -25.90 -7.27 1.00
N ILE A 90 -25.01 -8.23 1.27
CA ILE A 90 -23.56 -8.07 1.05
C ILE A 90 -23.26 -7.83 -0.43
N PHE A 91 -23.90 -8.58 -1.34
CA PHE A 91 -23.71 -8.42 -2.78
C PHE A 91 -24.05 -7.00 -3.28
N LYS A 92 -25.11 -6.39 -2.73
CA LYS A 92 -25.51 -5.01 -3.07
C LYS A 92 -24.49 -3.96 -2.62
N LEU A 93 -23.69 -4.22 -1.60
CA LEU A 93 -22.63 -3.32 -1.13
C LEU A 93 -21.45 -3.25 -2.10
N PHE A 94 -21.26 -4.29 -2.92
CA PHE A 94 -20.13 -4.34 -3.85
C PHE A 94 -20.35 -3.42 -5.04
N PRO A 95 -19.31 -2.71 -5.50
CA PRO A 95 -19.38 -2.00 -6.77
C PRO A 95 -19.60 -3.00 -7.92
N LYS A 96 -20.29 -2.56 -8.99
CA LYS A 96 -20.58 -3.40 -10.14
C LYS A 96 -19.31 -3.92 -10.82
N GLU A 97 -18.33 -3.03 -11.00
CA GLU A 97 -17.04 -3.33 -11.62
C GLU A 97 -15.91 -2.56 -10.91
N MET A 98 -14.66 -2.85 -11.29
CA MET A 98 -13.47 -2.18 -10.78
C MET A 98 -13.52 -0.66 -11.10
N PRO A 99 -13.64 0.22 -10.08
CA PRO A 99 -13.82 1.66 -10.28
C PRO A 99 -12.65 2.34 -11.01
N TYR A 100 -11.47 1.72 -10.96
CA TYR A 100 -10.22 2.25 -11.49
C TYR A 100 -9.64 1.40 -12.64
N SER A 101 -10.50 0.68 -13.37
CA SER A 101 -10.11 -0.26 -14.44
C SER A 101 -9.38 0.37 -15.63
N ARG A 102 -9.39 1.71 -15.77
CA ARG A 102 -8.68 2.44 -16.82
C ARG A 102 -7.42 3.07 -16.24
N SER A 103 -6.25 2.75 -16.83
CA SER A 103 -4.96 3.33 -16.46
C SER A 103 -4.90 4.82 -16.76
N GLN A 104 -5.31 5.65 -15.81
CA GLN A 104 -5.26 7.11 -15.91
C GLN A 104 -4.20 7.75 -15.00
N PHE A 105 -3.57 6.98 -14.11
CA PHE A 105 -2.62 7.50 -13.11
C PHE A 105 -1.18 7.26 -13.55
N LYS A 106 -0.38 8.33 -13.66
CA LYS A 106 1.03 8.28 -14.09
C LYS A 106 1.97 8.25 -12.89
N LYS A 107 1.61 8.94 -11.81
CA LYS A 107 2.35 8.98 -10.54
C LYS A 107 1.42 8.57 -9.40
N CYS A 108 1.79 7.53 -8.67
CA CYS A 108 1.06 7.09 -7.49
C CYS A 108 1.92 7.25 -6.23
N ALA A 109 1.31 7.54 -5.09
CA ALA A 109 1.94 7.48 -3.78
C ALA A 109 1.29 6.39 -2.94
N VAL A 110 2.10 5.52 -2.33
CA VAL A 110 1.65 4.53 -1.35
C VAL A 110 2.25 4.89 -0.01
N VAL A 111 1.41 5.37 0.92
CA VAL A 111 1.84 5.96 2.18
C VAL A 111 1.50 5.02 3.32
N GLY A 112 2.54 4.37 3.86
CA GLY A 112 2.45 3.58 5.09
C GLY A 112 2.51 4.45 6.35
N ASN A 113 2.40 3.82 7.51
CA ASN A 113 2.36 4.50 8.81
C ASN A 113 3.71 4.46 9.56
N GLY A 114 4.82 4.39 8.81
CA GLY A 114 6.16 4.32 9.38
C GLY A 114 6.58 5.63 10.04
N GLY A 115 7.24 5.55 11.20
CA GLY A 115 7.72 6.74 11.94
C GLY A 115 8.76 7.58 11.20
N ILE A 116 9.37 7.06 10.13
CA ILE A 116 10.33 7.77 9.27
C ILE A 116 9.72 9.01 8.58
N LEU A 117 8.39 9.06 8.43
CA LEU A 117 7.70 10.21 7.83
C LEU A 117 7.65 11.42 8.77
N LYS A 118 7.91 11.25 10.07
CA LYS A 118 7.84 12.37 11.02
C LYS A 118 8.96 13.38 10.75
N LYS A 119 8.61 14.66 10.59
CA LYS A 119 9.52 15.76 10.19
C LYS A 119 10.20 15.53 8.84
N SER A 120 9.58 14.76 7.94
CA SER A 120 10.13 14.53 6.60
C SER A 120 9.72 15.60 5.60
N GLU A 121 8.69 16.39 5.89
CA GLU A 121 8.12 17.41 5.00
C GLU A 121 7.68 16.87 3.62
N CYS A 122 7.46 15.55 3.51
CA CYS A 122 7.10 14.88 2.26
C CYS A 122 5.67 15.18 1.77
N GLY A 123 4.86 15.89 2.57
CA GLY A 123 3.43 16.04 2.32
C GLY A 123 3.10 16.70 0.99
N LYS A 124 3.90 17.69 0.56
CA LYS A 124 3.74 18.33 -0.76
C LYS A 124 4.03 17.35 -1.91
N GLU A 125 5.07 16.54 -1.78
CA GLU A 125 5.41 15.53 -2.78
C GLU A 125 4.32 14.45 -2.87
N ILE A 126 3.82 13.98 -1.73
CA ILE A 126 2.71 13.01 -1.67
C ILE A 126 1.46 13.58 -2.34
N ASN A 127 1.08 14.81 -2.00
CA ASN A 127 -0.09 15.48 -2.59
C ASN A 127 0.03 15.68 -4.11
N SER A 128 1.25 15.74 -4.66
CA SER A 128 1.49 15.87 -6.10
C SER A 128 1.21 14.60 -6.91
N ALA A 129 1.01 13.45 -6.27
CA ALA A 129 0.68 12.22 -6.97
C ALA A 129 -0.72 12.28 -7.58
N ASP A 130 -0.94 11.60 -8.71
CA ASP A 130 -2.25 11.49 -9.33
C ASP A 130 -3.21 10.67 -8.47
N PHE A 131 -2.67 9.69 -7.74
CA PHE A 131 -3.43 8.77 -6.90
C PHE A 131 -2.67 8.39 -5.62
N VAL A 132 -3.34 8.45 -4.47
CA VAL A 132 -2.73 8.22 -3.15
C VAL A 132 -3.44 7.08 -2.41
N PHE A 133 -2.66 6.03 -2.12
CA PHE A 133 -3.05 4.92 -1.25
C PHE A 133 -2.54 5.18 0.17
N ARG A 134 -3.40 4.95 1.17
CA ARG A 134 -3.05 4.95 2.60
C ARG A 134 -3.45 3.64 3.27
N CYS A 135 -2.83 3.33 4.40
CA CYS A 135 -3.07 2.07 5.11
C CYS A 135 -3.69 2.29 6.49
N ASN A 136 -4.71 1.51 6.83
CA ASN A 136 -5.28 1.37 8.18
C ASN A 136 -5.79 2.67 8.83
N LEU A 137 -6.49 3.53 8.08
CA LEU A 137 -7.04 4.82 8.56
C LEU A 137 -6.07 5.59 9.48
N PRO A 138 -4.92 6.07 8.98
CA PRO A 138 -4.02 6.84 9.84
C PRO A 138 -4.76 8.09 10.37
N PRO A 139 -4.45 8.56 11.58
CA PRO A 139 -5.02 9.81 12.07
C PRO A 139 -4.59 10.96 11.17
N ILE A 140 -5.50 11.46 10.34
CA ILE A 140 -5.29 12.65 9.49
C ILE A 140 -5.47 13.89 10.37
N SER A 141 -4.56 14.06 11.32
CA SER A 141 -4.49 15.29 12.12
C SER A 141 -3.68 16.33 11.35
N THR A 142 -4.13 17.57 11.37
CA THR A 142 -3.44 18.71 10.73
C THR A 142 -1.97 18.82 11.15
N LYS A 143 -1.60 18.34 12.34
CA LYS A 143 -0.22 18.29 12.84
C LYS A 143 0.76 17.48 11.97
N TYR A 144 0.26 16.57 11.12
CA TYR A 144 1.10 15.73 10.27
C TYR A 144 0.98 16.07 8.79
N THR A 145 0.18 17.07 8.42
CA THR A 145 -0.09 17.41 7.02
C THR A 145 1.16 17.76 6.25
N ASP A 146 2.13 18.43 6.87
CA ASP A 146 3.40 18.79 6.23
C ASP A 146 4.24 17.55 5.89
N ASP A 147 4.13 16.51 6.71
CA ASP A 147 4.88 15.25 6.57
C ASP A 147 4.20 14.28 5.61
N VAL A 148 2.89 14.07 5.76
CA VAL A 148 2.16 12.98 5.07
C VAL A 148 1.14 13.45 4.06
N GLY A 149 0.90 14.76 3.93
CA GLY A 149 -0.08 15.33 3.02
C GLY A 149 -1.53 15.14 3.47
N VAL A 150 -2.47 15.62 2.64
CA VAL A 150 -3.93 15.50 2.87
C VAL A 150 -4.62 14.64 1.83
N LYS A 151 -4.06 14.53 0.61
CA LYS A 151 -4.67 13.78 -0.48
C LYS A 151 -4.75 12.30 -0.12
N THR A 152 -5.93 11.71 -0.34
CA THR A 152 -6.22 10.29 -0.11
C THR A 152 -7.29 9.86 -1.10
N ASP A 153 -7.00 8.87 -1.93
CA ASP A 153 -7.95 8.34 -2.91
C ASP A 153 -8.44 6.95 -2.50
N ILE A 154 -7.56 6.12 -1.93
CA ILE A 154 -7.91 4.85 -1.29
C ILE A 154 -7.25 4.79 0.09
N VAL A 155 -7.99 4.26 1.06
CA VAL A 155 -7.44 3.85 2.36
C VAL A 155 -7.90 2.43 2.69
N THR A 156 -6.98 1.58 3.14
CA THR A 156 -7.35 0.28 3.68
C THR A 156 -7.84 0.42 5.11
N ILE A 157 -8.76 -0.45 5.52
CA ILE A 157 -9.31 -0.45 6.88
C ILE A 157 -9.41 -1.91 7.32
N ASN A 158 -8.73 -2.25 8.40
CA ASN A 158 -9.05 -3.49 9.10
C ASN A 158 -10.35 -3.25 9.90
N PRO A 159 -11.40 -4.09 9.74
CA PRO A 159 -12.64 -3.95 10.49
C PRO A 159 -12.47 -3.79 12.01
N SER A 160 -11.43 -4.38 12.63
CA SER A 160 -11.16 -4.23 14.06
C SER A 160 -10.96 -2.77 14.50
N ILE A 161 -10.42 -1.93 13.60
CA ILE A 161 -10.21 -0.50 13.86
C ILE A 161 -11.54 0.23 14.01
N ILE A 162 -12.58 -0.20 13.28
CA ILE A 162 -13.92 0.40 13.38
C ILE A 162 -14.52 0.05 14.75
N SER A 163 -14.46 -1.21 15.17
CA SER A 163 -14.96 -1.62 16.49
C SER A 163 -14.24 -0.89 17.62
N GLU A 164 -12.91 -0.79 17.58
CA GLU A 164 -12.13 -0.09 18.61
C GLU A 164 -12.50 1.40 18.69
N ARG A 165 -12.63 2.08 17.54
CA ARG A 165 -12.93 3.52 17.52
C ARG A 165 -14.36 3.84 17.93
N SER A 166 -15.33 3.01 17.55
CA SER A 166 -16.72 3.18 17.99
C SER A 166 -16.82 3.05 19.51
N LEU A 167 -16.12 2.08 20.11
CA LEU A 167 -16.06 1.91 21.57
C LEU A 167 -15.40 3.11 22.28
N THR A 168 -14.36 3.70 21.69
CA THR A 168 -13.75 4.92 22.25
C THR A 168 -14.60 6.18 22.10
N SER A 169 -15.53 6.20 21.14
CA SER A 169 -16.42 7.34 20.90
C SER A 169 -17.61 7.33 21.87
N ASP A 170 -18.06 6.15 22.28
CA ASP A 170 -19.12 5.95 23.29
C ASP A 170 -18.63 6.25 24.73
N GLY A 171 -17.31 6.30 24.95
CA GLY A 171 -16.68 6.72 26.21
C GLY A 171 -16.38 8.21 26.32
N ARG A 172 -16.86 9.04 25.38
CA ARG A 172 -16.73 10.50 25.38
C ARG A 172 -18.10 11.19 25.28
N SER A 173 -19.06 10.71 26.05
CA SER A 173 -20.22 11.49 26.44
C SER A 173 -19.83 12.39 27.62
N GLU A 174 -19.68 13.68 27.30
CA GLU A 174 -19.83 14.86 28.17
C GLU A 174 -19.23 14.82 29.58
N GLU A 175 -18.08 15.48 29.75
CA GLU A 175 -17.88 16.34 30.92
C GLU A 175 -17.67 17.77 30.41
N HIS A 176 -18.60 18.64 30.84
CA HIS A 176 -18.55 20.09 30.70
C HIS A 176 -17.44 20.69 31.58
#